data_AF-A0A2D6Q7C3-F1
#
_entry.id   AF-A0A2D6Q7C3-F1
#
_cell.length_a   1.000
_cell.length_b   1.000
_cell.length_c   1.000
_cell.angle_alpha   90.00
_cell.angle_beta   90.00
_cell.angle_gamma   90.00
#
_symmetry.space_group_name_H-M   'P 1'
#
loop_
_entity.id
_entity.type
_entity.pdbx_description
1 polymer ?
#
loop_
_entity_poly.entity_id
_entity_poly.type
_entity_poly.pdbx_seq_one_letter_code
_entity_poly.pdbx_strand_id
1 'polypeptide(L)'
;MVATSIRAKKLLHSAAAAQEARIKTINKDEISKKIGEIKYLSTQKNVPRLSLRKEIVHLEQKLQHVFELEQKLLKNENTESKKVASLKKQIDSLKKRLNTAEDKELRDKVTKLYHILTELLAKSELKKDVQLSQALLKELHNVDPKQAAAESKEQNSEANLKVRRVAMILHRIKSVKHELELKAELMSSDSGGLEKIKAQIKELEIKIADLSVKYPDAVEELKVQENPVDTTNVGGAVSSDVNHTMMMGSPIETTAESGQQMSALEQNLQGAISQPEEIQIEDQIISELPLPPPPRIRKK
;
A
#
# COMPACT_ATOMS: atom_id res chain seq x y z
N MET A 1 -26.86 6.27 15.10
CA MET A 1 -25.48 5.73 14.96
C MET A 1 -25.13 5.21 13.56
N VAL A 2 -26.07 5.05 12.61
CA VAL A 2 -25.78 4.53 11.25
C VAL A 2 -25.16 5.59 10.31
N ALA A 3 -25.50 6.87 10.48
CA ALA A 3 -25.04 7.95 9.58
C ALA A 3 -23.53 8.24 9.66
N THR A 4 -22.90 8.05 10.83
CA THR A 4 -21.45 8.25 11.01
C THR A 4 -20.62 7.14 10.36
N SER A 5 -21.13 5.91 10.35
CA SER A 5 -20.51 4.75 9.69
C SER A 5 -20.43 4.92 8.16
N ILE A 6 -21.50 5.43 7.55
CA ILE A 6 -21.55 5.67 6.10
C ILE A 6 -20.58 6.78 5.70
N ARG A 7 -20.50 7.86 6.51
CA ARG A 7 -19.58 8.97 6.27
C ARG A 7 -18.12 8.54 6.40
N ALA A 8 -17.80 7.72 7.39
CA ALA A 8 -16.47 7.14 7.58
C ALA A 8 -16.09 6.18 6.44
N LYS A 9 -17.02 5.33 5.97
CA LYS A 9 -16.80 4.47 4.79
C LYS A 9 -16.54 5.27 3.51
N LYS A 10 -17.31 6.34 3.27
CA LYS A 10 -17.08 7.23 2.11
C LYS A 10 -15.72 7.93 2.20
N LEU A 11 -15.30 8.38 3.39
CA LEU A 11 -13.99 8.96 3.62
C LEU A 11 -12.86 7.94 3.38
N LEU A 12 -13.01 6.71 3.86
CA LEU A 12 -12.02 5.64 3.65
C LEU A 12 -11.92 5.21 2.19
N HIS A 13 -13.04 5.09 1.48
CA HIS A 13 -13.02 4.83 0.04
C HIS A 13 -12.39 5.97 -0.74
N SER A 14 -12.69 7.21 -0.37
CA SER A 14 -12.07 8.40 -0.97
C SER A 14 -10.58 8.46 -0.68
N ALA A 15 -10.14 8.09 0.52
CA ALA A 15 -8.73 8.05 0.91
C ALA A 15 -7.98 6.90 0.21
N ALA A 16 -8.59 5.71 0.15
CA ALA A 16 -8.04 4.56 -0.57
C ALA A 16 -7.94 4.84 -2.08
N ALA A 17 -8.98 5.40 -2.70
CA ALA A 17 -8.96 5.81 -4.10
C ALA A 17 -7.92 6.91 -4.35
N ALA A 18 -7.76 7.87 -3.43
CA ALA A 18 -6.71 8.89 -3.53
C ALA A 18 -5.29 8.30 -3.39
N GLN A 19 -5.11 7.28 -2.55
CA GLN A 19 -3.84 6.60 -2.36
C GLN A 19 -3.50 5.65 -3.52
N GLU A 20 -4.50 4.94 -4.05
CA GLU A 20 -4.35 4.11 -5.24
C GLU A 20 -4.09 4.97 -6.48
N ALA A 21 -4.74 6.14 -6.60
CA ALA A 21 -4.43 7.14 -7.60
C ALA A 21 -3.00 7.68 -7.43
N ARG A 22 -2.51 7.91 -6.21
CA ARG A 22 -1.10 8.29 -5.93
C ARG A 22 -0.11 7.19 -6.34
N ILE A 23 -0.40 5.93 -6.04
CA ILE A 23 0.43 4.78 -6.41
C ILE A 23 0.44 4.61 -7.94
N LYS A 24 -0.71 4.79 -8.61
CA LYS A 24 -0.83 4.68 -10.08
C LYS A 24 -0.29 5.88 -10.85
N THR A 25 -0.12 7.06 -10.23
CA THR A 25 0.29 8.26 -10.96
C THR A 25 1.80 8.47 -11.03
N ILE A 26 2.61 7.78 -10.23
CA ILE A 26 4.00 8.21 -10.08
C ILE A 26 4.93 7.02 -9.77
N ASN A 27 5.51 6.44 -10.81
CA ASN A 27 6.73 5.68 -10.67
C ASN A 27 7.87 6.54 -11.22
N LYS A 28 8.64 7.15 -10.30
CA LYS A 28 9.74 8.07 -10.60
C LYS A 28 10.74 7.46 -11.58
N ASP A 29 10.95 6.16 -11.45
CA ASP A 29 11.82 5.36 -12.30
C ASP A 29 11.24 5.17 -13.69
N GLU A 30 9.93 5.00 -13.84
CA GLU A 30 9.28 4.92 -15.15
C GLU A 30 9.28 6.26 -15.87
N ILE A 31 9.05 7.37 -15.15
CA ILE A 31 9.14 8.72 -15.72
C ILE A 31 10.58 9.01 -16.16
N SER A 32 11.58 8.67 -15.33
CA SER A 32 12.99 8.85 -15.66
C SER A 32 13.42 7.98 -16.84
N LYS A 33 12.96 6.72 -16.90
CA LYS A 33 13.20 5.82 -18.04
C LYS A 33 12.58 6.35 -19.32
N LYS A 34 11.33 6.84 -19.28
CA LYS A 34 10.66 7.45 -20.44
C LYS A 34 11.35 8.73 -20.91
N ILE A 35 11.85 9.57 -19.99
CA ILE A 35 12.69 10.72 -20.36
C ILE A 35 13.97 10.24 -21.07
N GLY A 36 14.62 9.19 -20.57
CA GLY A 36 15.80 8.59 -21.19
C GLY A 36 15.53 8.05 -22.60
N GLU A 37 14.41 7.35 -22.77
CA GLU A 37 13.95 6.80 -24.05
C GLU A 37 13.62 7.91 -25.06
N ILE A 38 12.91 8.95 -24.64
CA ILE A 38 12.59 10.11 -25.49
C ILE A 38 13.86 10.90 -25.86
N LYS A 39 14.80 11.05 -24.93
CA LYS A 39 16.13 11.63 -25.21
C LYS A 39 16.87 10.80 -26.27
N TYR A 40 16.86 9.48 -26.14
CA TYR A 40 17.45 8.57 -27.14
C TYR A 40 16.77 8.70 -28.51
N LEU A 41 15.44 8.66 -28.57
CA LEU A 41 14.66 8.85 -29.80
C LEU A 41 14.90 10.22 -30.45
N SER A 42 15.18 11.27 -29.66
CA SER A 42 15.47 12.62 -30.17
C SER A 42 16.77 12.71 -30.97
N THR A 43 17.70 11.77 -30.77
CA THR A 43 18.97 11.71 -31.51
C THR A 43 18.83 11.05 -32.88
N GLN A 44 17.73 10.32 -33.12
CA GLN A 44 17.46 9.64 -34.39
C GLN A 44 17.00 10.65 -35.47
N LYS A 45 17.41 10.45 -36.73
CA LYS A 45 17.21 11.43 -37.81
C LYS A 45 15.74 11.60 -38.27
N ASN A 46 14.90 10.60 -38.06
CA ASN A 46 13.53 10.55 -38.61
C ASN A 46 12.42 10.82 -37.58
N VAL A 47 12.74 11.40 -36.42
CA VAL A 47 11.74 11.60 -35.35
C VAL A 47 11.39 13.09 -35.18
N PRO A 48 10.09 13.46 -35.08
CA PRO A 48 9.66 14.84 -34.86
C PRO A 48 10.18 15.43 -33.53
N ARG A 49 11.29 16.17 -33.61
CA ARG A 49 12.00 16.74 -32.44
C ARG A 49 11.13 17.65 -31.57
N LEU A 50 10.17 18.36 -32.16
CA LEU A 50 9.28 19.26 -31.42
C LEU A 50 8.31 18.51 -30.50
N SER A 51 7.79 17.36 -30.94
CA SER A 51 6.89 16.53 -30.14
C SER A 51 7.63 15.95 -28.94
N LEU A 52 8.82 15.38 -29.18
CA LEU A 52 9.67 14.83 -28.11
C LEU A 52 10.08 15.89 -27.08
N ARG A 53 10.40 17.12 -27.52
CA ARG A 53 10.72 18.22 -26.59
C ARG A 53 9.53 18.60 -25.72
N LYS A 54 8.33 18.67 -26.28
CA LYS A 54 7.10 18.94 -25.50
C LYS A 54 6.82 17.83 -24.49
N GLU A 55 7.04 16.59 -24.89
CA GLU A 55 6.85 15.43 -24.01
C GLU A 55 7.87 15.37 -22.88
N ILE A 56 9.16 15.70 -23.16
CA ILE A 56 10.18 15.87 -22.12
C ILE A 56 9.76 16.93 -21.10
N VAL A 57 9.36 18.12 -21.56
CA VAL A 57 8.94 19.21 -20.65
C VAL A 57 7.73 18.78 -19.81
N HIS A 58 6.76 18.07 -20.39
CA HIS A 58 5.60 17.56 -19.66
C HIS A 58 5.99 16.52 -18.58
N LEU A 59 6.90 15.60 -18.91
CA LEU A 59 7.40 14.60 -17.97
C LEU A 59 8.25 15.24 -16.86
N GLU A 60 9.05 16.25 -17.18
CA GLU A 60 9.82 17.02 -16.20
C GLU A 60 8.91 17.81 -15.25
N GLN A 61 7.85 18.45 -15.77
CA GLN A 61 6.85 19.13 -14.94
C GLN A 61 6.10 18.14 -14.03
N LYS A 62 5.73 16.97 -14.55
CA LYS A 62 5.15 15.91 -13.71
C LYS A 62 6.12 15.48 -12.62
N LEU A 63 7.38 15.21 -12.96
CA LEU A 63 8.40 14.82 -11.99
C LEU A 63 8.62 15.90 -10.92
N GLN A 64 8.62 17.17 -11.30
CA GLN A 64 8.72 18.28 -10.35
C GLN A 64 7.54 18.29 -9.38
N HIS A 65 6.31 18.10 -9.88
CA HIS A 65 5.12 18.03 -9.04
C HIS A 65 5.18 16.88 -8.02
N VAL A 66 5.75 15.74 -8.42
CA VAL A 66 6.01 14.60 -7.53
C VAL A 66 6.93 15.01 -6.39
N PHE A 67 8.05 15.65 -6.72
CA PHE A 67 9.03 16.10 -5.73
C PHE A 67 8.42 17.08 -4.72
N GLU A 68 7.56 17.99 -5.17
CA GLU A 68 6.85 18.91 -4.28
C GLU A 68 5.88 18.18 -3.34
N LEU A 69 5.18 17.15 -3.82
CA LEU A 69 4.31 16.31 -2.99
C LEU A 69 5.10 15.52 -1.95
N GLU A 70 6.24 14.93 -2.35
CA GLU A 70 7.15 14.23 -1.43
C GLU A 70 7.66 15.17 -0.33
N GLN A 71 8.09 16.39 -0.69
CA GLN A 71 8.53 17.38 0.29
C GLN A 71 7.41 17.78 1.26
N LYS A 72 6.18 17.98 0.76
CA LYS A 72 5.02 18.27 1.63
C LYS A 72 4.73 17.11 2.58
N LEU A 73 4.81 15.87 2.08
CA LEU A 73 4.60 14.67 2.90
C LEU A 73 5.66 14.57 3.99
N LEU A 74 6.94 14.75 3.63
CA LEU A 74 8.05 14.72 4.59
C LEU A 74 7.92 15.82 5.66
N LYS A 75 7.49 17.03 5.27
CA LYS A 75 7.21 18.11 6.23
C LYS A 75 6.08 17.72 7.19
N ASN A 76 5.00 17.14 6.67
CA ASN A 76 3.88 16.68 7.50
C ASN A 76 4.32 15.59 8.47
N GLU A 77 5.06 14.57 8.00
CA GLU A 77 5.59 13.49 8.83
C GLU A 77 6.48 14.03 9.96
N ASN A 78 7.34 15.02 9.67
CA ASN A 78 8.14 15.68 10.68
C ASN A 78 7.28 16.42 11.72
N THR A 79 6.21 17.10 11.31
CA THR A 79 5.30 17.76 12.27
C THR A 79 4.53 16.76 13.11
N GLU A 80 4.08 15.65 12.53
CA GLU A 80 3.38 14.58 13.24
C GLU A 80 4.30 13.86 14.21
N SER A 81 5.54 13.55 13.79
CA SER A 81 6.57 12.97 14.64
C SER A 81 6.87 13.85 15.86
N LYS A 82 6.97 15.18 15.68
CA LYS A 82 7.11 16.15 16.79
C LYS A 82 5.89 16.12 17.73
N LYS A 83 4.66 16.07 17.18
CA LYS A 83 3.43 15.96 17.99
C LYS A 83 3.41 14.67 18.80
N VAL A 84 3.73 13.53 18.17
CA VAL A 84 3.83 12.22 18.82
C VAL A 84 4.89 12.24 19.93
N ALA A 85 6.06 12.84 19.68
CA ALA A 85 7.10 12.98 20.69
C ALA A 85 6.64 13.85 21.88
N SER A 86 5.93 14.95 21.63
CA SER A 86 5.34 15.79 22.69
C SER A 86 4.33 15.01 23.52
N LEU A 87 3.42 14.27 22.88
CA LEU A 87 2.43 13.44 23.56
C LEU A 87 3.08 12.33 24.39
N LYS A 88 4.14 11.68 23.88
CA LYS A 88 4.92 10.70 24.66
C LYS A 88 5.50 11.32 25.92
N LYS A 89 6.12 12.51 25.81
CA LYS A 89 6.64 13.24 26.99
C LYS A 89 5.54 13.58 28.00
N GLN A 90 4.37 14.00 27.54
CA GLN A 90 3.22 14.28 28.41
C GLN A 90 2.73 13.01 29.12
N ILE A 91 2.58 11.90 28.38
CA ILE A 91 2.21 10.60 28.95
C ILE A 91 3.23 10.15 30.00
N ASP A 92 4.53 10.29 29.73
CA ASP A 92 5.57 9.91 30.68
C ASP A 92 5.55 10.80 31.94
N SER A 93 5.31 12.10 31.77
CA SER A 93 5.12 13.01 32.91
C SER A 93 3.91 12.61 33.76
N LEU A 94 2.77 12.30 33.14
CA LEU A 94 1.56 11.83 33.83
C LEU A 94 1.80 10.49 34.54
N LYS A 95 2.48 9.54 33.90
CA LYS A 95 2.87 8.27 34.51
C LYS A 95 3.76 8.47 35.73
N LYS A 96 4.75 9.37 35.64
CA LYS A 96 5.60 9.73 36.79
C LYS A 96 4.77 10.32 37.92
N ARG A 97 3.88 11.29 37.62
CA ARG A 97 2.97 11.90 38.62
C ARG A 97 2.05 10.87 39.29
N LEU A 98 1.52 9.92 38.52
CA LEU A 98 0.70 8.82 39.04
C LEU A 98 1.51 7.89 39.95
N ASN A 99 2.77 7.63 39.62
CA ASN A 99 3.67 6.80 40.41
C ASN A 99 4.19 7.49 41.68
N THR A 100 4.27 8.83 41.68
CA THR A 100 4.62 9.62 42.87
C THR A 100 3.42 9.94 43.75
N ALA A 101 2.18 9.76 43.26
CA ALA A 101 0.99 9.95 44.08
C ALA A 101 0.95 8.91 45.21
N GLU A 102 0.75 9.37 46.44
CA GLU A 102 0.78 8.53 47.66
C GLU A 102 -0.35 7.50 47.68
N ASP A 103 -1.44 7.75 46.96
CA ASP A 103 -2.58 6.85 46.85
C ASP A 103 -2.27 5.63 45.97
N LYS A 104 -1.85 4.55 46.64
CA LYS A 104 -1.58 3.25 46.03
C LYS A 104 -2.83 2.62 45.41
N GLU A 105 -4.00 2.85 46.01
CA GLU A 105 -5.26 2.25 45.56
C GLU A 105 -5.73 2.87 44.24
N LEU A 106 -5.57 4.19 44.10
CA LEU A 106 -5.82 4.91 42.85
C LEU A 106 -4.90 4.43 41.73
N ARG A 107 -3.62 4.22 42.02
CA ARG A 107 -2.63 3.73 41.04
C ARG A 107 -2.99 2.35 40.50
N ASP A 108 -3.43 1.43 41.37
CA ASP A 108 -3.84 0.10 40.98
C ASP A 108 -5.13 0.12 40.14
N LYS A 109 -6.10 0.98 40.49
CA LYS A 109 -7.34 1.17 39.71
C LYS A 109 -7.04 1.75 38.31
N VAL A 110 -6.19 2.77 38.22
CA VAL A 110 -5.77 3.36 36.93
C VAL A 110 -5.02 2.34 36.07
N THR A 111 -4.15 1.53 36.67
CA THR A 111 -3.41 0.49 35.95
C THR A 111 -4.35 -0.60 35.40
N LYS A 112 -5.33 -1.05 36.20
CA LYS A 112 -6.36 -1.99 35.75
C LYS A 112 -7.21 -1.40 34.63
N LEU A 113 -7.65 -0.15 34.75
CA LEU A 113 -8.40 0.54 33.69
C LEU A 113 -7.59 0.69 32.41
N TYR A 114 -6.31 1.05 32.51
CA TYR A 114 -5.41 1.12 31.36
C TYR A 114 -5.29 -0.23 30.65
N HIS A 115 -5.15 -1.32 31.40
CA HIS A 115 -5.08 -2.67 30.84
C HIS A 115 -6.39 -3.09 30.15
N ILE A 116 -7.55 -2.86 30.81
CA ILE A 116 -8.86 -3.16 30.22
C ILE A 116 -9.09 -2.33 28.96
N LEU A 117 -8.72 -1.05 28.96
CA LEU A 117 -8.87 -0.18 27.80
C LEU A 117 -8.00 -0.65 26.63
N THR A 118 -6.73 -0.99 26.89
CA THR A 118 -5.83 -1.52 25.85
C THR A 118 -6.33 -2.85 25.29
N GLU A 119 -6.85 -3.73 26.13
CA GLU A 119 -7.46 -4.99 25.69
C GLU A 119 -8.74 -4.75 24.85
N LEU A 120 -9.59 -3.80 25.26
CA LEU A 120 -10.80 -3.44 24.50
C LEU A 120 -10.47 -2.81 23.15
N LEU A 121 -9.48 -1.92 23.10
CA LEU A 121 -9.02 -1.30 21.84
C LEU A 121 -8.46 -2.37 20.90
N ALA A 122 -7.57 -3.25 21.38
CA ALA A 122 -7.03 -4.35 20.59
C ALA A 122 -8.12 -5.29 20.07
N LYS A 123 -9.11 -5.64 20.92
CA LYS A 123 -10.27 -6.45 20.49
C LYS A 123 -11.15 -5.70 19.48
N SER A 124 -11.27 -4.38 19.58
CA SER A 124 -12.07 -3.57 18.64
C SER A 124 -11.39 -3.41 17.28
N GLU A 125 -10.07 -3.29 17.25
CA GLU A 125 -9.27 -3.27 16.02
C GLU A 125 -9.35 -4.62 15.32
N LEU A 126 -9.14 -5.71 16.06
CA LEU A 126 -9.31 -7.07 15.52
C LEU A 126 -10.72 -7.28 14.94
N LYS A 127 -11.78 -6.79 15.60
CA LYS A 127 -13.14 -6.85 15.06
C LYS A 127 -13.30 -6.05 13.77
N LYS A 128 -12.70 -4.86 13.67
CA LYS A 128 -12.73 -4.06 12.45
C LYS A 128 -11.97 -4.75 11.32
N ASP A 129 -10.82 -5.33 11.60
CA ASP A 129 -10.00 -6.05 10.62
C ASP A 129 -10.68 -7.34 10.14
N VAL A 130 -11.31 -8.09 11.05
CA VAL A 130 -12.13 -9.27 10.70
C VAL A 130 -13.36 -8.86 9.89
N GLN A 131 -14.02 -7.75 10.22
CA GLN A 131 -15.15 -7.25 9.45
C GLN A 131 -14.73 -6.75 8.06
N LEU A 132 -13.57 -6.10 7.97
CA LEU A 132 -13.02 -5.58 6.72
C LEU A 132 -12.57 -6.73 5.82
N SER A 133 -11.85 -7.72 6.36
CA SER A 133 -11.49 -8.94 5.63
C SER A 133 -12.72 -9.76 5.21
N GLN A 134 -13.74 -9.89 6.07
CA GLN A 134 -15.01 -10.52 5.68
C GLN A 134 -15.75 -9.73 4.59
N ALA A 135 -15.72 -8.40 4.62
CA ALA A 135 -16.32 -7.55 3.59
C ALA A 135 -15.58 -7.70 2.26
N LEU A 136 -14.23 -7.69 2.28
CA LEU A 136 -13.40 -7.93 1.11
C LEU A 136 -13.63 -9.33 0.51
N LEU A 137 -13.71 -10.37 1.35
CA LEU A 137 -14.02 -11.72 0.90
C LEU A 137 -15.42 -11.82 0.27
N LYS A 138 -16.39 -11.07 0.79
CA LYS A 138 -17.74 -10.99 0.21
C LYS A 138 -17.76 -10.21 -1.11
N GLU A 139 -16.96 -9.17 -1.25
CA GLU A 139 -16.83 -8.41 -2.50
C GLU A 139 -16.08 -9.22 -3.57
N LEU A 140 -15.02 -9.95 -3.18
CA LEU A 140 -14.33 -10.93 -4.03
C LEU A 140 -15.25 -12.09 -4.48
N HIS A 141 -16.18 -12.52 -3.62
CA HIS A 141 -17.18 -13.53 -3.98
C HIS A 141 -18.38 -12.98 -4.77
N ASN A 142 -18.54 -11.66 -4.87
CA ASN A 142 -19.62 -11.00 -5.62
C ASN A 142 -19.17 -10.50 -7.00
N VAL A 143 -18.13 -11.10 -7.59
CA VAL A 143 -17.81 -10.92 -9.01
C VAL A 143 -18.92 -11.62 -9.84
N ASP A 144 -19.75 -10.79 -10.47
CA ASP A 144 -20.77 -11.06 -11.49
C ASP A 144 -21.78 -12.22 -11.27
N PRO A 145 -23.01 -11.93 -10.78
CA PRO A 145 -24.11 -12.91 -10.69
C PRO A 145 -24.69 -13.36 -12.06
N LYS A 146 -24.07 -12.97 -13.18
CA LYS A 146 -24.46 -13.43 -14.53
C LYS A 146 -23.63 -14.60 -15.07
N GLN A 147 -22.51 -14.95 -14.44
CA GLN A 147 -21.73 -16.15 -14.82
C GLN A 147 -21.86 -17.29 -13.79
N ALA A 148 -22.14 -17.00 -12.51
CA ALA A 148 -22.24 -18.03 -11.47
C ALA A 148 -23.58 -18.79 -11.39
N ALA A 149 -24.66 -18.27 -11.99
CA ALA A 149 -25.99 -18.88 -11.87
C ALA A 149 -26.15 -20.18 -12.68
N ALA A 150 -25.22 -20.48 -13.60
CA ALA A 150 -25.20 -21.73 -14.33
C ALA A 150 -24.40 -22.84 -13.59
N GLU A 151 -23.46 -22.48 -12.71
CA GLU A 151 -22.59 -23.45 -12.02
C GLU A 151 -23.00 -23.72 -10.56
N SER A 152 -23.74 -22.82 -9.92
CA SER A 152 -24.06 -22.92 -8.49
C SER A 152 -25.20 -23.88 -8.13
N LYS A 153 -25.80 -24.59 -9.09
CA LYS A 153 -26.78 -25.67 -8.80
C LYS A 153 -26.16 -27.07 -8.75
N GLU A 154 -24.96 -27.26 -9.27
CA GLU A 154 -24.24 -28.55 -9.22
C GLU A 154 -23.10 -28.58 -8.17
N GLN A 155 -22.59 -27.43 -7.74
CA GLN A 155 -21.41 -27.37 -6.85
C GLN A 155 -21.68 -27.46 -5.34
N ASN A 156 -22.95 -27.52 -4.90
CA ASN A 156 -23.33 -27.60 -3.48
C ASN A 156 -23.62 -29.02 -2.96
N SER A 157 -23.07 -30.06 -3.61
CA SER A 157 -23.08 -31.40 -3.00
C SER A 157 -22.09 -31.44 -1.83
N GLU A 158 -22.46 -32.11 -0.73
CA GLU A 158 -21.60 -32.29 0.45
C GLU A 158 -20.24 -32.93 0.09
N ALA A 159 -20.19 -33.65 -1.04
CA ALA A 159 -18.97 -34.21 -1.62
C ALA A 159 -17.99 -33.13 -2.10
N ASN A 160 -18.45 -32.09 -2.81
CA ASN A 160 -17.58 -31.01 -3.29
C ASN A 160 -16.97 -30.17 -2.15
N LEU A 161 -17.69 -30.00 -1.04
CA LEU A 161 -17.13 -29.33 0.14
C LEU A 161 -16.05 -30.17 0.83
N LYS A 162 -16.18 -31.51 0.83
CA LYS A 162 -15.16 -32.42 1.36
C LYS A 162 -13.92 -32.42 0.46
N VAL A 163 -14.10 -32.49 -0.86
CA VAL A 163 -13.01 -32.39 -1.86
C VAL A 163 -12.25 -31.07 -1.70
N ARG A 164 -12.96 -29.94 -1.62
CA ARG A 164 -12.34 -28.62 -1.41
C ARG A 164 -11.58 -28.49 -0.08
N ARG A 165 -12.11 -29.06 1.01
CA ARG A 165 -11.40 -29.10 2.30
C ARG A 165 -10.13 -29.95 2.22
N VAL A 166 -10.20 -31.12 1.58
CA VAL A 166 -9.05 -32.00 1.38
C VAL A 166 -8.00 -31.33 0.48
N ALA A 167 -8.42 -30.62 -0.58
CA ALA A 167 -7.52 -29.85 -1.44
C ALA A 167 -6.79 -28.73 -0.68
N MET A 168 -7.48 -27.99 0.19
CA MET A 168 -6.84 -26.98 1.05
C MET A 168 -5.84 -27.60 2.04
N ILE A 169 -6.17 -28.75 2.62
CA ILE A 169 -5.27 -29.48 3.52
C ILE A 169 -4.04 -29.97 2.76
N LEU A 170 -4.21 -30.54 1.56
CA LEU A 170 -3.12 -30.98 0.70
C LEU A 170 -2.20 -29.81 0.32
N HIS A 171 -2.76 -28.66 -0.08
CA HIS A 171 -1.97 -27.46 -0.37
C HIS A 171 -1.18 -26.99 0.84
N ARG A 172 -1.79 -26.99 2.04
CA ARG A 172 -1.10 -26.61 3.27
C ARG A 172 0.03 -27.58 3.61
N ILE A 173 -0.18 -28.89 3.44
CA ILE A 173 0.84 -29.91 3.68
C ILE A 173 2.01 -29.76 2.69
N LYS A 174 1.73 -29.52 1.39
CA LYS A 174 2.77 -29.22 0.37
C LYS A 174 3.58 -27.96 0.73
N SER A 175 2.92 -26.89 1.15
CA SER A 175 3.56 -25.65 1.59
C SER A 175 4.46 -25.86 2.81
N VAL A 176 4.00 -26.61 3.81
CA VAL A 176 4.81 -26.92 5.00
C VAL A 176 5.99 -27.83 4.64
N LYS A 177 5.82 -28.76 3.71
CA LYS A 177 6.94 -29.56 3.17
C LYS A 177 8.01 -28.66 2.55
N HIS A 178 7.62 -27.72 1.69
CA HIS A 178 8.56 -26.79 1.06
C HIS A 178 9.28 -25.90 2.08
N GLU A 179 8.57 -25.38 3.10
CA GLU A 179 9.20 -24.63 4.19
C GLU A 179 10.24 -25.47 4.97
N LEU A 180 9.97 -26.76 5.18
CA LEU A 180 10.89 -27.68 5.85
C LEU A 180 12.10 -28.04 4.97
N GLU A 181 11.91 -28.17 3.65
CA GLU A 181 13.00 -28.37 2.69
C GLU A 181 13.96 -27.17 2.69
N LEU A 182 13.42 -25.94 2.63
CA LEU A 182 14.22 -24.71 2.74
C LEU A 182 14.98 -24.64 4.07
N LYS A 183 14.35 -25.06 5.18
CA LYS A 183 15.04 -25.15 6.48
C LYS A 183 16.14 -26.21 6.47
N ALA A 184 15.94 -27.34 5.80
CA ALA A 184 16.97 -28.37 5.66
C ALA A 184 18.18 -27.87 4.85
N GLU A 185 17.96 -27.09 3.79
CA GLU A 185 19.03 -26.47 2.99
C GLU A 185 19.83 -25.44 3.79
N LEU A 186 19.15 -24.64 4.62
CA LEU A 186 19.79 -23.64 5.47
C LEU A 186 20.54 -24.24 6.67
N MET A 187 20.10 -25.40 7.18
CA MET A 187 20.68 -26.07 8.37
C MET A 187 21.80 -27.06 8.03
N SER A 188 22.49 -26.90 6.90
CA SER A 188 23.54 -27.80 6.38
C SER A 188 24.72 -28.10 7.32
N SER A 189 24.80 -27.46 8.49
CA SER A 189 25.87 -27.64 9.49
C SER A 189 25.46 -28.41 10.77
N ASP A 190 24.16 -28.66 11.02
CA ASP A 190 23.69 -29.28 12.26
C ASP A 190 23.08 -30.67 11.99
N SER A 191 23.86 -31.73 12.22
CA SER A 191 23.52 -33.10 11.83
C SER A 191 22.27 -33.65 12.54
N GLY A 192 22.05 -33.28 13.80
CA GLY A 192 20.90 -33.75 14.59
C GLY A 192 19.57 -33.05 14.25
N GLY A 193 19.63 -31.80 13.79
CA GLY A 193 18.45 -31.06 13.32
C GLY A 193 17.98 -31.55 11.95
N LEU A 194 18.94 -31.85 11.06
CA LEU A 194 18.68 -32.31 9.69
C LEU A 194 17.94 -33.65 9.65
N GLU A 195 18.31 -34.61 10.51
CA GLU A 195 17.64 -35.92 10.56
C GLU A 195 16.19 -35.81 11.03
N LYS A 196 15.91 -34.93 12.00
CA LYS A 196 14.54 -34.66 12.47
C LYS A 196 13.69 -34.02 11.38
N ILE A 197 14.23 -33.05 10.65
CA ILE A 197 13.53 -32.41 9.53
C ILE A 197 13.27 -33.42 8.41
N LYS A 198 14.25 -34.26 8.06
CA LYS A 198 14.08 -35.35 7.08
C LYS A 198 13.03 -36.37 7.51
N ALA A 199 12.96 -36.72 8.79
CA ALA A 199 11.91 -37.60 9.32
C ALA A 199 10.52 -36.97 9.22
N GLN A 200 10.40 -35.67 9.52
CA GLN A 200 9.15 -34.92 9.38
C GLN A 200 8.70 -34.80 7.92
N ILE A 201 9.63 -34.56 6.98
CA ILE A 201 9.33 -34.54 5.54
C ILE A 201 8.79 -35.91 5.09
N LYS A 202 9.42 -37.02 5.49
CA LYS A 202 8.95 -38.37 5.18
C LYS A 202 7.54 -38.64 5.76
N GLU A 203 7.27 -38.18 6.98
CA GLU A 203 5.94 -38.32 7.59
C GLU A 203 4.88 -37.52 6.81
N LEU A 204 5.22 -36.32 6.33
CA LEU A 204 4.32 -35.53 5.49
C LEU A 204 4.10 -36.18 4.11
N GLU A 205 5.12 -36.81 3.52
CA GLU A 205 5.00 -37.54 2.26
C GLU A 205 4.06 -38.75 2.38
N ILE A 206 4.15 -39.50 3.48
CA ILE A 206 3.21 -40.61 3.77
C ILE A 206 1.79 -40.06 3.91
N LYS A 207 1.59 -38.94 4.62
CA LYS A 207 0.26 -38.31 4.75
C LYS A 207 -0.28 -37.80 3.43
N ILE A 208 0.56 -37.26 2.55
CA ILE A 208 0.16 -36.86 1.19
C ILE A 208 -0.26 -38.10 0.39
N ALA A 209 0.52 -39.18 0.44
CA ALA A 209 0.22 -40.42 -0.27
C ALA A 209 -1.11 -41.04 0.21
N ASP A 210 -1.32 -41.12 1.53
CA ASP A 210 -2.55 -41.62 2.14
C ASP A 210 -3.78 -40.79 1.75
N LEU A 211 -3.65 -39.46 1.74
CA LEU A 211 -4.73 -38.57 1.33
C LEU A 211 -5.01 -38.63 -0.17
N SER A 212 -3.97 -38.83 -0.99
CA SER A 212 -4.09 -38.97 -2.44
C SER A 212 -4.79 -40.26 -2.85
N VAL A 213 -4.55 -41.36 -2.11
CA VAL A 213 -5.26 -42.64 -2.32
C VAL A 213 -6.71 -42.56 -1.86
N LYS A 214 -6.99 -41.85 -0.75
CA LYS A 214 -8.35 -41.73 -0.20
C LYS A 214 -9.25 -40.80 -1.02
N TYR A 215 -8.68 -39.81 -1.71
CA TYR A 215 -9.42 -38.80 -2.47
C TYR A 215 -8.73 -38.50 -3.81
N PRO A 216 -8.81 -39.41 -4.79
CA PRO A 216 -8.18 -39.22 -6.10
C PRO A 216 -8.71 -37.97 -6.83
N ASP A 217 -10.01 -37.69 -6.71
CA ASP A 217 -10.68 -36.55 -7.36
C ASP A 217 -10.10 -35.20 -6.91
N ALA A 218 -9.65 -35.09 -5.65
CA ALA A 218 -9.02 -33.87 -5.11
C ALA A 218 -7.60 -33.64 -5.66
N VAL A 219 -6.93 -34.68 -6.14
CA VAL A 219 -5.58 -34.61 -6.70
C VAL A 219 -5.62 -34.18 -8.16
N GLU A 220 -6.65 -34.57 -8.91
CA GLU A 220 -6.85 -34.14 -10.29
C GLU A 220 -7.11 -32.64 -10.39
N GLU A 221 -7.97 -32.07 -9.54
CA GLU A 221 -8.19 -30.61 -9.48
C GLU A 221 -6.90 -29.82 -9.18
N LEU A 222 -6.01 -30.37 -8.35
CA LEU A 222 -4.73 -29.74 -8.02
C LEU A 222 -3.71 -29.81 -9.16
N LYS A 223 -3.70 -30.89 -9.96
CA LYS A 223 -2.82 -31.02 -11.14
C LYS A 223 -3.23 -30.05 -12.26
N VAL A 224 -4.51 -29.75 -12.39
CA VAL A 224 -5.02 -28.79 -13.40
C VAL A 224 -4.49 -27.36 -13.14
N GLN A 225 -4.16 -27.00 -11.89
CA GLN A 225 -3.59 -25.69 -11.54
C GLN A 225 -2.06 -25.59 -11.64
N GLU A 226 -1.32 -26.70 -11.68
CA GLU A 226 0.16 -26.69 -11.74
C GLU A 226 0.72 -26.56 -13.18
N ASN A 227 -0.11 -26.59 -14.22
CA ASN A 227 0.33 -26.30 -15.60
C ASN A 227 0.30 -24.79 -15.86
N PRO A 228 1.45 -24.10 -15.98
CA PRO A 228 1.47 -22.70 -16.39
C PRO A 228 1.01 -22.61 -17.85
N VAL A 229 0.00 -21.80 -18.12
CA VAL A 229 -0.37 -21.39 -19.47
C VAL A 229 0.81 -20.62 -20.04
N ASP A 230 1.54 -21.24 -20.97
CA ASP A 230 2.53 -20.57 -21.83
C ASP A 230 1.84 -19.47 -22.63
N THR A 231 1.90 -18.23 -22.13
CA THR A 231 1.50 -17.05 -22.88
C THR A 231 2.62 -16.67 -23.84
N THR A 232 2.80 -17.47 -24.89
CA THR A 232 3.38 -16.97 -26.14
C THR A 232 2.50 -17.42 -27.29
N ASN A 233 2.17 -16.46 -28.16
CA ASN A 233 1.57 -16.65 -29.47
C ASN A 233 0.02 -16.59 -29.57
N VAL A 234 -0.53 -15.37 -29.65
CA VAL A 234 -1.64 -15.08 -30.59
C VAL A 234 -1.41 -13.68 -31.19
N GLY A 235 -0.76 -13.64 -32.35
CA GLY A 235 -0.97 -12.57 -33.32
C GLY A 235 -2.34 -12.76 -33.97
N GLY A 236 -3.20 -11.76 -33.89
CA GLY A 236 -4.51 -11.78 -34.50
C GLY A 236 -5.00 -10.34 -34.69
N ALA A 237 -4.91 -9.86 -35.93
CA ALA A 237 -5.38 -8.56 -36.35
C ALA A 237 -6.89 -8.42 -36.11
N VAL A 238 -7.31 -7.31 -35.50
CA VAL A 238 -8.68 -6.80 -35.62
C VAL A 238 -8.61 -5.29 -35.84
N SER A 239 -9.16 -4.90 -36.99
CA SER A 239 -9.31 -3.55 -37.50
C SER A 239 -10.05 -2.61 -36.56
N SER A 240 -9.71 -1.33 -36.75
CA SER A 240 -10.50 -0.13 -36.53
C SER A 240 -12.02 -0.33 -36.38
N ASP A 241 -12.60 0.28 -35.35
CA ASP A 241 -13.51 1.41 -35.59
C ASP A 241 -13.61 2.34 -34.38
N VAL A 242 -13.49 3.62 -34.70
CA VAL A 242 -13.53 4.78 -33.83
C VAL A 242 -14.99 5.14 -33.58
N ASN A 243 -15.41 5.17 -32.32
CA ASN A 243 -16.57 5.98 -31.91
C ASN A 243 -16.14 6.91 -30.76
N HIS A 244 -15.76 8.13 -31.14
CA HIS A 244 -15.59 9.25 -30.23
C HIS A 244 -16.96 9.77 -29.80
N THR A 245 -17.38 9.45 -28.58
CA THR A 245 -18.48 10.14 -27.91
C THR A 245 -17.92 11.39 -27.22
N MET A 246 -18.20 12.56 -27.79
CA MET A 246 -17.95 13.86 -27.17
C MET A 246 -19.00 14.11 -26.06
N MET A 247 -18.58 14.07 -24.80
CA MET A 247 -19.39 14.56 -23.68
C MET A 247 -19.04 16.03 -23.42
N MET A 248 -19.96 16.89 -23.84
CA MET A 248 -19.96 18.33 -23.55
C MET A 248 -20.04 18.57 -22.04
N GLY A 249 -19.22 19.51 -21.57
CA GLY A 249 -19.18 19.94 -20.17
C GLY A 249 -20.48 20.58 -19.71
N SER A 250 -20.80 20.35 -18.43
CA SER A 250 -21.76 21.12 -17.65
C SER A 250 -21.02 21.80 -16.49
N PRO A 251 -21.36 23.03 -16.10
CA PRO A 251 -20.62 23.80 -15.10
C PRO A 251 -21.00 23.36 -13.68
N ILE A 252 -20.00 23.27 -12.81
CA ILE A 252 -20.17 23.08 -11.37
C ILE A 252 -20.45 24.45 -10.76
N GLU A 253 -21.67 24.64 -10.27
CA GLU A 253 -22.03 25.75 -9.38
C GLU A 253 -21.25 25.64 -8.07
N THR A 254 -20.56 26.72 -7.74
CA THR A 254 -19.80 26.90 -6.50
C THR A 254 -20.72 27.46 -5.43
N THR A 255 -21.06 26.65 -4.43
CA THR A 255 -21.71 27.12 -3.20
C THR A 255 -20.63 27.60 -2.23
N ALA A 256 -20.34 28.90 -2.30
CA ALA A 256 -19.48 29.63 -1.39
C ALA A 256 -20.26 30.08 -0.16
N GLU A 257 -20.40 29.24 0.88
CA GLU A 257 -20.99 29.71 2.14
C GLU A 257 -20.60 28.94 3.43
N SER A 258 -19.63 28.01 3.37
CA SER A 258 -19.22 27.21 4.55
C SER A 258 -17.82 27.52 5.10
N GLY A 259 -17.22 28.65 4.68
CA GLY A 259 -15.82 28.98 4.99
C GLY A 259 -15.59 29.88 6.21
N GLN A 260 -16.61 30.47 6.81
CA GLN A 260 -16.42 31.56 7.78
C GLN A 260 -16.38 31.15 9.26
N GLN A 261 -16.66 29.89 9.62
CA GLN A 261 -16.71 29.49 11.05
C GLN A 261 -15.44 28.82 11.59
N MET A 262 -14.46 28.47 10.76
CA MET A 262 -13.23 27.82 11.21
C MET A 262 -12.07 28.82 11.48
N SER A 263 -12.16 30.06 11.00
CA SER A 263 -11.07 31.04 11.12
C SER A 263 -11.00 31.74 12.48
N ALA A 264 -12.07 31.69 13.29
CA ALA A 264 -12.11 32.39 14.59
C ALA A 264 -11.46 31.60 15.73
N LEU A 265 -11.21 30.29 15.56
CA LEU A 265 -10.62 29.46 16.61
C LEU A 265 -9.07 29.42 16.58
N GLU A 266 -8.45 29.77 15.44
CA GLU A 266 -6.98 29.73 15.29
C GLU A 266 -6.27 31.01 15.77
N GLN A 267 -6.98 32.15 15.87
CA GLN A 267 -6.36 33.42 16.29
C GLN A 267 -6.10 33.55 17.79
N ASN A 268 -6.66 32.68 18.65
CA ASN A 268 -6.57 32.85 20.11
C ASN A 268 -5.46 32.01 20.80
N LEU A 269 -4.61 31.32 20.02
CA LEU A 269 -3.55 30.43 20.55
C LEU A 269 -2.13 30.82 20.14
N GLN A 270 -1.93 31.96 19.47
CA GLN A 270 -0.61 32.42 19.00
C GLN A 270 0.03 33.54 19.83
N GLY A 271 -0.62 33.99 20.91
CA GLY A 271 -0.06 35.00 21.82
C GLY A 271 0.71 34.39 22.98
N ALA A 272 1.89 33.80 22.76
CA ALA A 272 2.99 33.66 23.73
C ALA A 272 4.00 32.55 23.35
N ILE A 273 4.70 32.64 22.21
CA ILE A 273 5.98 31.93 22.06
C ILE A 273 6.97 32.84 21.31
N SER A 274 8.10 33.04 21.96
CA SER A 274 9.21 33.93 21.63
C SER A 274 9.81 33.72 20.24
N GLN A 275 10.36 34.81 19.71
CA GLN A 275 11.12 34.94 18.46
C GLN A 275 12.26 33.89 18.36
N PRO A 276 12.47 33.27 17.19
CA PRO A 276 13.74 32.65 16.85
C PRO A 276 14.61 33.65 16.06
N GLU A 277 15.84 33.85 16.55
CA GLU A 277 16.90 34.56 15.84
C GLU A 277 17.23 33.87 14.50
N GLU A 278 17.40 34.70 13.48
CA GLU A 278 17.78 34.35 12.12
C GLU A 278 19.18 33.74 12.04
N ILE A 279 19.30 32.59 11.38
CA ILE A 279 20.57 32.08 10.89
C ILE A 279 20.76 32.66 9.47
N GLN A 280 21.39 33.83 9.38
CA GLN A 280 21.84 34.49 8.13
C GLN A 280 23.34 34.22 7.87
N ILE A 281 23.78 32.96 7.80
CA ILE A 281 25.22 32.66 7.58
C ILE A 281 25.50 31.98 6.22
N GLU A 282 24.52 31.39 5.53
CA GLU A 282 24.80 30.60 4.33
C GLU A 282 24.77 31.37 2.99
N ASP A 283 24.17 32.57 2.93
CA ASP A 283 24.03 33.32 1.67
C ASP A 283 25.23 34.22 1.30
N GLN A 284 26.21 34.42 2.18
CA GLN A 284 27.37 35.27 1.87
C GLN A 284 28.53 34.53 1.17
N ILE A 285 28.55 33.19 1.16
CA ILE A 285 29.67 32.41 0.61
C ILE A 285 29.49 32.13 -0.89
N ILE A 286 28.27 32.18 -1.42
CA ILE A 286 27.98 31.79 -2.81
C ILE A 286 28.19 32.96 -3.81
N SER A 287 28.28 34.21 -3.33
CA SER A 287 28.45 35.39 -4.20
C SER A 287 29.89 35.67 -4.67
N GLU A 288 30.90 34.96 -4.14
CA GLU A 288 32.32 35.23 -4.47
C GLU A 288 32.94 34.30 -5.52
N LEU A 289 32.18 33.40 -6.14
CA LEU A 289 32.72 32.57 -7.22
C LEU A 289 32.81 33.39 -8.53
N PRO A 290 34.02 33.63 -9.09
CA PRO A 290 34.17 34.39 -10.31
C PRO A 290 33.54 33.65 -11.49
N LEU A 291 32.69 34.37 -12.24
CA LEU A 291 32.06 33.84 -13.45
C LEU A 291 33.11 33.50 -14.52
N PRO A 292 32.91 32.43 -15.30
CA PRO A 292 33.82 32.07 -16.39
C PRO A 292 33.81 33.15 -17.50
N PRO A 293 34.95 33.39 -18.16
CA PRO A 293 35.05 34.40 -19.20
C PRO A 293 34.18 34.05 -20.42
N PRO A 294 33.57 35.07 -21.06
CA PRO A 294 32.68 34.85 -22.19
C PRO A 294 33.42 34.26 -23.41
N PRO A 295 32.76 33.37 -24.18
CA PRO A 295 33.35 32.73 -25.34
C PRO A 295 33.71 33.76 -26.42
N ARG A 296 34.96 33.70 -26.90
CA ARG A 296 35.46 34.56 -27.98
C ARG A 296 34.77 34.20 -29.29
N ILE A 297 33.83 35.03 -29.71
CA ILE A 297 33.27 34.98 -31.06
C ILE A 297 34.37 35.43 -32.03
N ARG A 298 34.92 34.50 -32.82
CA ARG A 298 35.78 34.83 -33.96
C ARG A 298 34.91 35.54 -35.01
N LYS A 299 35.12 36.84 -35.20
CA LYS A 299 34.59 37.56 -36.36
C LYS A 299 35.29 37.00 -37.60
N LYS A 300 34.48 36.56 -38.58
CA LYS A 300 34.94 36.18 -39.92
C LYS A 300 35.41 37.40 -40.67
#